data_AF-A0A821X9J3-F1
#
_entry.id   AF-A0A821X9J3-F1
#
_cell.length_a   1.000
_cell.length_b   1.000
_cell.length_c   1.000
_cell.angle_alpha   90.00
_cell.angle_beta   90.00
_cell.angle_gamma   90.00
#
_symmetry.space_group_name_H-M   'P 1'
#
loop_
_entity.id
_entity.type
_entity.pdbx_description
1 polymer ?
#
loop_
_entity_poly.entity_id
_entity_poly.type
_entity_poly.pdbx_seq_one_letter_code
_entity_poly.pdbx_strand_id
1 'polypeptide(L)'
;MLLAGFRYTGDGDTVHCDECQLEVSGWTQDMVPNIVHAELNPNCPFVCSKLLNSFLKSSNQESSTKRQKTESDSHQFKSNLKLLEVDKMKQIRRRTFSHWSHQMKPSTEQMIDAGFFACNVGDRVICLYCNLICQQWKADTDDPSEVHKTLSPKCPYVLSILIQPERSSAMILNDINK
;
A
#
# COMPACT_ATOMS: atom_id res chain seq x y z
N MET A 1 4.49 -20.24 17.29
CA MET A 1 5.23 -19.55 16.20
C MET A 1 4.20 -18.79 15.38
N LEU A 2 4.37 -17.47 15.18
CA LEU A 2 3.51 -16.67 14.31
C LEU A 2 4.01 -16.82 12.86
N LEU A 3 3.52 -17.81 12.14
CA LEU A 3 3.87 -18.00 10.73
C LEU A 3 3.05 -17.01 9.90
N ALA A 4 3.70 -16.17 9.12
CA ALA A 4 3.03 -15.24 8.20
C ALA A 4 2.00 -14.29 8.83
N GLY A 5 2.13 -13.96 10.12
CA GLY A 5 1.17 -13.09 10.81
C GLY A 5 -0.14 -13.80 11.15
N PHE A 6 -0.18 -15.13 11.01
CA PHE A 6 -1.30 -15.97 11.41
C PHE A 6 -1.12 -16.53 12.83
N ARG A 7 -2.26 -16.71 13.49
CA ARG A 7 -2.46 -17.39 14.76
C ARG A 7 -3.38 -18.60 14.54
N TYR A 8 -2.99 -19.75 15.08
CA TYR A 8 -3.85 -20.94 15.06
C TYR A 8 -5.09 -20.72 15.92
N THR A 9 -6.27 -21.04 15.39
CA THR A 9 -7.55 -20.80 16.08
C THR A 9 -7.86 -21.85 17.15
N GLY A 10 -7.21 -23.02 17.10
CA GLY A 10 -7.55 -24.17 17.95
C GLY A 10 -8.54 -25.14 17.31
N ASP A 11 -9.01 -24.85 16.09
CA ASP A 11 -9.96 -25.68 15.35
C ASP A 11 -9.33 -26.21 14.06
N GLY A 12 -9.28 -27.55 13.92
CA GLY A 12 -8.75 -28.23 12.72
C GLY A 12 -7.35 -27.76 12.34
N ASP A 13 -7.18 -27.31 11.10
CA ASP A 13 -5.97 -26.69 10.56
C ASP A 13 -6.13 -25.17 10.33
N THR A 14 -7.18 -24.58 10.92
CA THR A 14 -7.57 -23.20 10.65
C THR A 14 -6.62 -22.21 11.33
N VAL A 15 -6.20 -21.20 10.56
CA VAL A 15 -5.40 -20.09 11.07
C VAL A 15 -6.08 -18.76 10.73
N HIS A 16 -5.92 -17.76 11.59
CA HIS A 16 -6.47 -16.42 11.38
C HIS A 16 -5.40 -15.34 11.53
N CYS A 17 -5.53 -14.24 10.78
CA CYS A 17 -4.63 -13.10 10.91
C CYS A 17 -5.27 -12.00 11.76
N ASP A 18 -4.63 -11.66 12.88
CA ASP A 18 -5.10 -10.60 13.79
C ASP A 18 -5.19 -9.21 13.11
N GLU A 19 -4.39 -8.96 12.06
CA GLU A 19 -4.30 -7.66 11.40
C GLU A 19 -5.36 -7.43 10.33
N CYS A 20 -5.76 -8.48 9.61
CA CYS A 20 -6.70 -8.37 8.49
C CYS A 20 -7.95 -9.26 8.63
N GLN A 21 -8.02 -10.06 9.70
CA GLN A 21 -9.11 -10.97 10.03
C GLN A 21 -9.34 -12.06 8.97
N LEU A 22 -8.34 -12.31 8.12
CA LEU A 22 -8.36 -13.41 7.15
C LEU A 22 -8.27 -14.75 7.90
N GLU A 23 -9.24 -15.64 7.66
CA GLU A 23 -9.21 -17.04 8.09
C GLU A 23 -8.90 -17.95 6.91
N VAL A 24 -8.04 -18.95 7.14
CA VAL A 24 -7.62 -19.93 6.13
C VAL A 24 -7.55 -21.31 6.75
N SER A 25 -8.19 -22.28 6.10
CA SER A 25 -8.22 -23.71 6.46
C SER A 25 -7.99 -24.57 5.20
N GLY A 26 -7.79 -25.88 5.37
CA GLY A 26 -7.58 -26.80 4.25
C GLY A 26 -6.18 -26.73 3.65
N TRP A 27 -5.16 -26.62 4.51
CA TRP A 27 -3.77 -26.50 4.12
C TRP A 27 -3.23 -27.79 3.52
N THR A 28 -2.53 -27.67 2.39
CA THR A 28 -1.74 -28.75 1.80
C THR A 28 -0.24 -28.51 2.03
N GLN A 29 0.57 -29.54 1.89
CA GLN A 29 2.01 -29.50 2.19
C GLN A 29 2.79 -28.52 1.30
N ASP A 30 2.28 -28.20 0.11
CA ASP A 30 2.85 -27.27 -0.85
C ASP A 30 2.43 -25.81 -0.63
N MET A 31 1.44 -25.55 0.22
CA MET A 31 0.98 -24.19 0.51
C MET A 31 1.94 -23.49 1.48
N VAL A 32 2.41 -22.31 1.08
CA VAL A 32 3.28 -21.47 1.90
C VAL A 32 2.45 -20.36 2.56
N PRO A 33 2.34 -20.30 3.91
CA PRO A 33 1.44 -19.36 4.58
C PRO A 33 1.63 -17.89 4.22
N ASN A 34 2.86 -17.46 3.99
CA ASN A 34 3.13 -16.08 3.57
C ASN A 34 2.59 -15.75 2.17
N ILE A 35 2.66 -16.71 1.26
CA ILE A 35 2.18 -16.56 -0.12
C ILE A 35 0.66 -16.55 -0.10
N VAL A 36 0.05 -17.55 0.55
CA VAL A 36 -1.42 -17.63 0.70
C VAL A 36 -1.98 -16.35 1.35
N HIS A 37 -1.33 -15.82 2.39
CA HIS A 37 -1.75 -14.56 3.00
C HIS A 37 -1.66 -13.38 2.03
N ALA A 38 -0.53 -13.26 1.32
CA ALA A 38 -0.33 -12.17 0.37
C ALA A 38 -1.28 -12.25 -0.84
N GLU A 39 -1.66 -13.45 -1.26
CA GLU A 39 -2.59 -13.67 -2.37
C GLU A 39 -4.04 -13.40 -1.98
N LEU A 40 -4.47 -13.91 -0.82
CA LEU A 40 -5.85 -13.77 -0.36
C LEU A 40 -6.13 -12.38 0.24
N ASN A 41 -5.14 -11.76 0.87
CA ASN A 41 -5.28 -10.40 1.41
C ASN A 41 -3.98 -9.59 1.28
N PRO A 42 -3.64 -9.12 0.05
CA PRO A 42 -2.43 -8.33 -0.21
C PRO A 42 -2.40 -6.99 0.53
N ASN A 43 -3.56 -6.52 0.97
CA ASN A 43 -3.73 -5.27 1.72
C ASN A 43 -3.64 -5.48 3.24
N CYS A 44 -3.30 -6.69 3.70
CA CYS A 44 -3.12 -6.93 5.12
C CYS A 44 -1.94 -6.10 5.67
N PRO A 45 -2.11 -5.39 6.81
CA PRO A 45 -1.03 -4.62 7.43
C PRO A 45 0.25 -5.43 7.67
N PHE A 46 0.11 -6.71 8.06
CA PHE A 46 1.24 -7.62 8.21
C PHE A 46 1.96 -7.88 6.87
N VAL A 47 1.20 -8.16 5.81
CA VAL A 47 1.76 -8.39 4.46
C VAL A 47 2.47 -7.14 3.98
N CYS A 48 1.85 -5.96 4.11
CA CYS A 48 2.45 -4.68 3.75
C CYS A 48 3.72 -4.37 4.56
N SER A 49 3.72 -4.62 5.87
CA SER A 49 4.89 -4.42 6.74
C SER A 49 6.03 -5.35 6.38
N LYS A 50 5.74 -6.62 6.04
CA LYS A 50 6.76 -7.58 5.62
C LYS A 50 7.38 -7.20 4.28
N LEU A 51 6.59 -6.69 3.35
CA LEU A 51 7.09 -6.10 2.10
C LEU A 51 8.03 -4.94 2.42
N LEU A 52 7.60 -3.97 3.24
CA LEU A 52 8.42 -2.82 3.65
C LEU A 52 9.75 -3.25 4.29
N ASN A 53 9.73 -4.21 5.21
CA ASN A 53 10.94 -4.72 5.88
C ASN A 53 11.90 -5.45 4.93
N SER A 54 11.37 -6.13 3.91
CA SER A 54 12.19 -6.79 2.90
C SER A 54 12.87 -5.76 1.99
N PHE A 55 12.19 -4.65 1.68
CA PHE A 55 12.77 -3.52 0.94
C PHE A 55 13.82 -2.73 1.74
N LEU A 56 13.59 -2.47 3.03
CA LEU A 56 14.56 -1.76 3.88
C LEU A 56 15.87 -2.53 4.07
N LYS A 57 15.85 -3.87 4.01
CA LYS A 57 17.06 -4.69 4.06
C LYS A 57 17.91 -4.58 2.79
N SER A 58 17.30 -4.25 1.65
CA SER A 58 18.00 -4.09 0.38
C SER A 58 18.69 -2.72 0.23
N SER A 59 18.36 -1.73 1.07
CA SER A 59 18.87 -0.36 0.94
C SER A 59 20.22 -0.08 1.61
N ASN A 60 20.95 -1.11 2.06
CA ASN A 60 22.31 -0.95 2.59
C ASN A 60 23.39 -0.82 1.50
N GLN A 61 23.03 -0.66 0.22
CA GLN A 61 23.96 -0.30 -0.84
C GLN A 61 23.37 0.80 -1.74
N GLU A 62 24.11 1.90 -1.77
CA GLU A 62 24.22 2.94 -2.80
C GLU A 62 23.25 4.15 -2.88
N SER A 63 23.93 5.30 -2.76
CA SER A 63 23.63 6.63 -3.27
C SER A 63 23.15 6.60 -4.72
N SER A 64 21.89 6.95 -4.96
CA SER A 64 21.43 7.45 -6.25
C SER A 64 20.31 8.47 -6.03
N THR A 65 20.41 9.60 -6.73
CA THR A 65 19.55 10.78 -6.60
C THR A 65 18.27 10.71 -7.43
N LYS A 66 17.97 9.56 -8.06
CA LYS A 66 16.90 9.45 -9.07
C LYS A 66 15.67 8.68 -8.54
N ARG A 67 14.47 9.13 -8.92
CA ARG A 67 13.21 8.37 -8.70
C ARG A 67 13.32 7.06 -9.48
N GLN A 68 13.19 5.93 -8.80
CA GLN A 68 13.48 4.61 -9.35
C GLN A 68 12.30 3.67 -9.10
N LYS A 69 12.00 2.84 -10.10
CA LYS A 69 11.12 1.70 -9.99
C LYS A 69 12.01 0.47 -9.81
N THR A 70 11.85 -0.29 -8.74
CA THR A 70 12.67 -1.48 -8.51
C THR A 70 12.20 -2.62 -9.43
N GLU A 71 13.12 -3.28 -10.13
CA GLU A 71 12.82 -4.44 -10.96
C GLU A 71 12.49 -5.65 -10.07
N SER A 72 11.21 -5.95 -9.95
CA SER A 72 10.71 -7.22 -9.45
C SER A 72 9.70 -7.73 -10.47
N ASP A 73 9.93 -8.94 -10.98
CA ASP A 73 9.22 -9.56 -12.09
C ASP A 73 7.72 -9.27 -12.07
N SER A 74 7.25 -8.75 -13.20
CA SER A 74 5.86 -8.51 -13.51
C SER A 74 5.11 -9.83 -13.63
N HIS A 75 4.78 -10.48 -12.52
CA HIS A 75 3.64 -11.38 -12.51
C HIS A 75 2.38 -10.53 -12.65
N GLN A 76 1.81 -10.64 -13.85
CA GLN A 76 0.60 -10.01 -14.35
C GLN A 76 -0.52 -9.98 -13.29
N PHE A 77 -0.65 -8.86 -12.57
CA PHE A 77 -1.80 -8.60 -11.71
C PHE A 77 -3.03 -8.52 -12.61
N LYS A 78 -3.85 -9.59 -12.64
CA LYS A 78 -5.04 -9.67 -13.48
C LYS A 78 -5.95 -8.48 -13.14
N SER A 79 -6.25 -7.71 -14.17
CA SER A 79 -6.76 -6.33 -14.18
C SER A 79 -8.23 -6.17 -13.80
N ASN A 80 -8.75 -6.89 -12.80
CA ASN A 80 -10.15 -6.77 -12.37
C ASN A 80 -10.34 -6.54 -10.86
N LEU A 81 -9.26 -6.43 -10.07
CA LEU A 81 -9.39 -6.04 -8.66
C LEU A 81 -9.54 -4.52 -8.56
N LYS A 82 -10.76 -4.06 -8.24
CA LYS A 82 -10.99 -2.65 -7.87
C LYS A 82 -10.38 -2.42 -6.49
N LEU A 83 -9.23 -1.76 -6.44
CA LEU A 83 -8.66 -1.35 -5.17
C LEU A 83 -9.63 -0.35 -4.53
N LEU A 84 -10.19 -0.69 -3.38
CA LEU A 84 -10.93 0.24 -2.53
C LEU A 84 -9.94 0.77 -1.50
N GLU A 85 -9.77 2.09 -1.48
CA GLU A 85 -9.06 2.74 -0.38
C GLU A 85 -9.93 2.62 0.87
N VAL A 86 -9.55 1.71 1.77
CA VAL A 86 -10.20 1.57 3.08
C VAL A 86 -9.54 2.51 4.07
N ASP A 87 -10.32 3.13 4.96
CA ASP A 87 -9.82 4.08 5.97
C ASP A 87 -8.63 3.52 6.78
N LYS A 88 -8.65 2.20 7.04
CA LYS A 88 -7.57 1.51 7.73
C LYS A 88 -6.24 1.61 6.98
N MET A 89 -6.24 1.48 5.64
CA MET A 89 -5.02 1.57 4.83
C MET A 89 -4.48 3.00 4.80
N LYS A 90 -5.37 3.99 4.62
CA LYS A 90 -5.02 5.41 4.72
C LYS A 90 -4.40 5.76 6.09
N GLN A 91 -4.96 5.22 7.17
CA GLN A 91 -4.42 5.38 8.53
C GLN A 91 -3.06 4.71 8.70
N ILE A 92 -2.83 3.54 8.10
CA ILE A 92 -1.52 2.89 8.15
C ILE A 92 -0.48 3.71 7.39
N ARG A 93 -0.81 4.21 6.20
CA ARG A 93 0.05 5.16 5.47
C ARG A 93 0.39 6.34 6.36
N ARG A 94 -0.61 6.96 6.99
CA ARG A 94 -0.40 8.08 7.93
C ARG A 94 0.61 7.78 9.03
N ARG A 95 0.54 6.60 9.65
CA ARG A 95 1.48 6.19 10.72
C ARG A 95 2.94 6.13 10.26
N THR A 96 3.19 5.88 8.97
CA THR A 96 4.56 5.84 8.45
C THR A 96 5.23 7.22 8.40
N PHE A 97 4.47 8.31 8.41
CA PHE A 97 4.99 9.69 8.32
C PHE A 97 5.33 10.32 9.68
N SER A 98 5.60 9.52 10.72
CA SER A 98 5.91 10.04 12.06
C SER A 98 7.14 10.96 12.11
N HIS A 99 8.10 10.77 11.20
CA HIS A 99 9.31 11.60 11.08
C HIS A 99 9.23 12.66 9.96
N TRP A 100 8.09 12.75 9.27
CA TRP A 100 7.89 13.76 8.23
C TRP A 100 7.53 15.09 8.88
N SER A 101 8.48 16.02 8.94
CA SER A 101 8.25 17.30 9.60
C SER A 101 7.09 18.08 8.95
N HIS A 102 6.31 18.81 9.75
CA HIS A 102 5.20 19.65 9.24
C HIS A 102 5.65 20.74 8.26
N GLN A 103 6.93 21.12 8.29
CA GLN A 103 7.52 22.11 7.40
C GLN A 103 7.95 21.52 6.05
N MET A 104 8.06 20.20 5.94
CA MET A 104 8.45 19.51 4.72
C MET A 104 7.33 19.59 3.67
N LYS A 105 7.73 19.81 2.42
CA LYS A 105 6.84 19.86 1.27
C LYS A 105 7.30 18.82 0.24
N PRO A 106 6.36 18.11 -0.43
CA PRO A 106 4.92 18.09 -0.24
C PRO A 106 4.47 17.63 1.16
N SER A 107 3.25 18.00 1.53
CA SER A 107 2.72 17.70 2.87
C SER A 107 2.46 16.20 3.05
N THR A 108 2.45 15.76 4.31
CA THR A 108 2.08 14.40 4.69
C THR A 108 0.74 13.97 4.08
N GLU A 109 -0.27 14.84 4.06
CA GLU A 109 -1.58 14.49 3.47
C GLU A 109 -1.49 14.31 1.95
N GLN A 110 -0.72 15.14 1.23
CA GLN A 110 -0.53 14.95 -0.21
C GLN A 110 0.19 13.62 -0.52
N MET A 111 1.19 13.24 0.28
CA MET A 111 1.88 11.96 0.10
C MET A 111 0.94 10.78 0.35
N ILE A 112 0.14 10.86 1.42
CA ILE A 112 -0.90 9.89 1.74
C ILE A 112 -1.91 9.83 0.58
N ASP A 113 -2.50 10.94 0.15
CA ASP A 113 -3.52 10.93 -0.90
C ASP A 113 -2.98 10.37 -2.23
N ALA A 114 -1.69 10.57 -2.53
CA ALA A 114 -1.00 9.96 -3.66
C ALA A 114 -0.68 8.46 -3.49
N GLY A 115 -1.02 7.84 -2.36
CA GLY A 115 -0.84 6.40 -2.10
C GLY A 115 0.54 6.01 -1.60
N PHE A 116 1.34 6.97 -1.15
CA PHE A 116 2.70 6.72 -0.69
C PHE A 116 2.78 6.38 0.81
N PHE A 117 3.79 5.59 1.15
CA PHE A 117 4.25 5.30 2.51
C PHE A 117 5.63 5.93 2.69
N ALA A 118 5.90 6.53 3.85
CA ALA A 118 7.23 7.04 4.16
C ALA A 118 8.21 5.91 4.48
N CYS A 119 9.44 6.03 3.96
CA CYS A 119 10.53 5.10 4.26
C CYS A 119 11.26 5.45 5.57
N ASN A 120 10.91 6.56 6.23
CA ASN A 120 11.62 7.12 7.40
C ASN A 120 13.12 7.39 7.15
N VAL A 121 13.49 7.67 5.90
CA VAL A 121 14.84 8.07 5.50
C VAL A 121 14.73 9.29 4.60
N GLY A 122 15.12 10.46 5.11
CA GLY A 122 14.98 11.74 4.39
C GLY A 122 13.54 12.01 3.96
N ASP A 123 13.36 12.43 2.71
CA ASP A 123 12.05 12.65 2.08
C ASP A 123 11.61 11.46 1.19
N ARG A 124 12.19 10.28 1.42
CA ARG A 124 11.92 9.09 0.62
C ARG A 124 10.56 8.47 0.95
N VAL A 125 9.81 8.18 -0.10
CA VAL A 125 8.52 7.52 -0.04
C VAL A 125 8.43 6.37 -1.06
N ILE A 126 7.53 5.42 -0.81
CA ILE A 126 7.29 4.26 -1.67
C ILE A 126 5.79 4.02 -1.89
N CYS A 127 5.42 3.64 -3.11
CA CYS A 127 4.11 3.06 -3.39
C CYS A 127 4.21 1.54 -3.35
N LEU A 128 3.52 0.90 -2.40
CA LEU A 128 3.57 -0.57 -2.25
C LEU A 128 2.82 -1.33 -3.36
N TYR A 129 2.01 -0.64 -4.17
CA TYR A 129 1.24 -1.26 -5.26
C TYR A 129 2.03 -1.38 -6.57
N CYS A 130 3.04 -0.53 -6.76
CA CYS A 130 3.83 -0.51 -7.99
C CYS A 130 5.34 -0.42 -7.77
N ASN A 131 5.77 -0.43 -6.50
CA ASN A 131 7.15 -0.32 -6.06
C ASN A 131 7.88 0.93 -6.59
N LEU A 132 7.13 2.01 -6.87
CA LEU A 132 7.72 3.30 -7.21
C LEU A 132 8.29 3.94 -5.96
N ILE A 133 9.59 4.26 -5.98
CA ILE A 133 10.28 5.00 -4.93
C ILE A 133 10.56 6.42 -5.41
N CYS A 134 10.21 7.40 -4.59
CA CYS A 134 10.42 8.82 -4.87
C CYS A 134 11.10 9.51 -3.69
N GLN A 135 11.99 10.44 -3.99
CA GLN A 135 12.74 11.28 -3.05
C GLN A 135 13.13 12.56 -3.79
N GLN A 136 13.78 13.50 -3.09
CA GLN A 136 14.18 14.81 -3.60
C GLN A 136 12.99 15.59 -4.18
N TRP A 137 11.97 15.74 -3.36
CA TRP A 137 10.75 16.45 -3.72
C TRP A 137 10.98 17.95 -3.79
N LYS A 138 10.51 18.56 -4.87
CA LYS A 138 10.51 20.01 -5.07
C LYS A 138 9.23 20.59 -4.51
N ALA A 139 9.37 21.38 -3.45
CA ALA A 139 8.25 21.97 -2.71
C ALA A 139 7.23 22.71 -3.60
N ASP A 140 7.71 23.43 -4.62
CA ASP A 140 6.87 24.34 -5.42
C ASP A 140 6.30 23.71 -6.68
N THR A 141 6.88 22.60 -7.17
CA THR A 141 6.56 22.05 -8.49
C THR A 141 6.05 20.62 -8.48
N ASP A 142 6.36 19.85 -7.44
CA ASP A 142 5.99 18.44 -7.43
C ASP A 142 4.64 18.23 -6.72
N ASP A 143 3.64 17.81 -7.50
CA ASP A 143 2.44 17.18 -6.95
C ASP A 143 2.65 15.66 -6.86
N PRO A 144 2.55 15.05 -5.67
CA PRO A 144 2.76 13.61 -5.50
C PRO A 144 1.84 12.72 -6.35
N SER A 145 0.58 13.13 -6.57
CA SER A 145 -0.37 12.36 -7.36
C SER A 145 -0.01 12.41 -8.85
N GLU A 146 0.33 13.59 -9.37
CA GLU A 146 0.83 13.74 -10.75
C GLU A 146 2.12 12.96 -10.96
N VAL A 147 3.07 13.07 -10.05
CA VAL A 147 4.33 12.31 -10.11
C VAL A 147 4.05 10.81 -10.16
N HIS A 148 3.14 10.29 -9.34
CA HIS A 148 2.77 8.88 -9.33
C HIS A 148 2.09 8.46 -10.65
N LYS A 149 1.15 9.26 -11.15
CA LYS A 149 0.46 9.03 -12.43
C LYS A 149 1.44 9.02 -13.60
N THR A 150 2.37 9.97 -13.65
CA THR A 150 3.36 10.08 -14.73
C THR A 150 4.37 8.93 -14.70
N LEU A 151 4.92 8.60 -13.52
CA LEU A 151 5.99 7.60 -13.41
C LEU A 151 5.48 6.16 -13.38
N SER A 152 4.23 5.93 -12.98
CA SER A 152 3.63 4.59 -12.90
C SER A 152 2.15 4.61 -13.32
N PRO A 153 1.83 4.93 -14.59
CA PRO A 153 0.44 5.09 -15.06
C PRO A 153 -0.39 3.80 -15.00
N LYS A 154 0.28 2.64 -14.92
CA LYS A 154 -0.36 1.32 -14.80
C LYS A 154 -0.42 0.81 -13.35
N CYS A 155 -0.05 1.64 -12.37
CA CYS A 155 -0.13 1.28 -10.96
C CYS A 155 -1.60 0.98 -10.56
N PRO A 156 -1.88 -0.11 -9.82
CA PRO A 156 -3.23 -0.41 -9.35
C PRO A 156 -3.89 0.74 -8.55
N TYR A 157 -3.11 1.43 -7.71
CA TYR A 157 -3.58 2.61 -6.97
C TYR A 157 -3.92 3.77 -7.91
N VAL A 158 -3.05 4.04 -8.90
CA VAL A 158 -3.29 5.08 -9.90
C VAL A 158 -4.59 4.81 -10.67
N LEU A 159 -4.74 3.59 -11.19
CA LEU A 159 -5.90 3.21 -12.00
C LEU A 159 -7.21 3.18 -11.20
N SER A 160 -7.15 2.82 -9.92
CA SER A 160 -8.35 2.64 -9.09
C SER A 160 -8.75 3.89 -8.31
N ILE A 161 -7.78 4.69 -7.85
CA ILE A 161 -7.99 5.80 -6.91
C ILE A 161 -7.70 7.15 -7.55
N LEU A 162 -6.56 7.31 -8.24
CA LEU A 162 -6.15 8.63 -8.75
C LEU A 162 -6.76 9.03 -10.10
N ILE A 163 -7.17 8.04 -10.92
CA ILE A 163 -7.75 8.26 -12.27
C ILE A 163 -9.28 8.11 -12.28
N GLN A 164 -9.90 7.49 -11.26
CA GLN A 164 -11.37 7.36 -11.17
C GLN A 164 -11.93 8.24 -10.04
N PRO A 165 -12.39 9.48 -10.31
CA PRO A 165 -13.03 10.33 -9.30
C PRO A 165 -14.54 10.07 -9.13
N GLU A 166 -15.13 9.14 -9.88
CA GLU A 166 -16.59 8.93 -9.90
C GLU A 166 -17.04 7.98 -8.78
N ARG A 167 -17.00 8.44 -7.52
CA ARG A 167 -17.91 8.04 -6.43
C ARG A 167 -17.80 8.95 -5.19
N SER A 168 -17.70 10.27 -5.41
CA SER A 168 -17.94 11.28 -4.35
C SER A 168 -19.22 12.09 -4.55
N SER A 169 -20.20 11.53 -5.26
CA SER A 169 -21.57 12.02 -5.27
C SER A 169 -22.51 10.86 -5.00
N ALA A 170 -22.63 10.45 -3.73
CA ALA A 170 -23.91 9.92 -3.30
C ALA A 170 -24.91 11.07 -3.51
N MET A 171 -25.74 10.92 -4.53
CA MET A 171 -26.92 11.75 -4.74
C MET A 171 -27.73 11.77 -3.44
N ILE A 172 -27.80 12.92 -2.76
CA ILE A 172 -28.99 13.23 -1.98
C ILE A 172 -29.99 13.81 -2.99
N LEU A 173 -30.84 12.93 -3.50
CA LEU A 173 -32.16 13.25 -4.04
C LEU A 173 -33.11 12.34 -3.25
N ASN A 174 -33.72 12.88 -2.18
CA ASN A 174 -35.09 13.46 -2.14
C ASN A 174 -36.15 12.35 -2.20
N ASP A 175 -37.23 12.27 -1.41
CA ASP A 175 -37.90 13.00 -0.33
C ASP A 175 -38.78 11.91 0.37
N ILE A 176 -39.37 12.03 1.55
CA ILE A 176 -40.74 12.50 1.79
C ILE A 176 -41.05 12.16 3.26
N ASN A 177 -41.39 13.17 4.06
CA ASN A 177 -42.50 13.08 5.03
C ASN A 177 -42.82 14.48 5.53
N LYS A 178 -43.76 15.12 4.83
CA LYS A 178 -44.62 16.16 5.36
C LYS A 178 -46.05 15.77 5.03
#